data_AF-A0A0M9AHZ6-F1
#
_entry.id   AF-A0A0M9AHZ6-F1
#
_cell.length_a   1.000
_cell.length_b   1.000
_cell.length_c   1.000
_cell.angle_alpha   90.00
_cell.angle_beta   90.00
_cell.angle_gamma   90.00
#
_symmetry.space_group_name_H-M   'P 1'
#
loop_
_entity.id
_entity.type
_entity.pdbx_description
1 polymer ?
#
loop_
_entity_poly.entity_id
_entity_poly.type
_entity_poly.pdbx_seq_one_letter_code
_entity_poly.pdbx_strand_id
1 'polypeptide(L)'
;MKSGAGSPFEDDFDVDDDAEGNETGEEAKQADQIDTETQVIETANQDTEALPFKYRRDSVQDERSHANFFLRDEAESRVEEIVDTMDDIFASESVYKIDVCEAIVLAANDESRTVEDELRKMGYGMK
;
A
#
# COMPACT_ATOMS: atom_id res chain seq x y z
N MET A 1 -26.71 -9.46 35.28
CA MET A 1 -27.20 -9.11 33.92
C MET A 1 -26.11 -8.28 33.26
N LYS A 2 -25.78 -8.60 31.99
CA LYS A 2 -24.75 -7.95 31.15
C LYS A 2 -24.90 -6.42 31.18
N SER A 3 -23.83 -5.68 31.48
CA SER A 3 -23.74 -4.27 31.07
C SER A 3 -22.88 -4.24 29.82
N GLY A 4 -23.51 -3.79 28.73
CA GLY A 4 -22.98 -3.85 27.37
C GLY A 4 -21.96 -2.77 27.09
N ALA A 5 -21.14 -3.05 26.07
CA ALA A 5 -20.29 -2.07 25.42
C ALA A 5 -21.15 -0.91 24.87
N GLY A 6 -20.88 0.30 25.34
CA GLY A 6 -21.31 1.51 24.64
C GLY A 6 -20.51 1.64 23.35
N SER A 7 -21.20 1.80 22.22
CA SER A 7 -20.60 1.96 20.91
C SER A 7 -20.04 3.39 20.78
N PRO A 8 -18.79 3.59 20.31
CA PRO A 8 -18.09 4.88 20.37
C PRO A 8 -18.45 5.87 19.25
N PHE A 9 -19.60 5.71 18.58
CA PHE A 9 -19.94 6.49 17.38
C PHE A 9 -21.42 6.88 17.32
N GLU A 10 -22.03 7.27 18.44
CA GLU A 10 -23.29 8.02 18.37
C GLU A 10 -22.98 9.51 18.35
N ASP A 11 -23.25 10.07 17.17
CA ASP A 11 -23.22 11.47 16.77
C ASP A 11 -23.80 12.41 17.84
N ASP A 12 -23.01 13.42 18.21
CA ASP A 12 -23.57 14.70 18.66
C ASP A 12 -22.86 15.81 17.89
N PHE A 13 -23.30 15.97 16.63
CA PHE A 13 -23.09 17.20 15.89
C PHE A 13 -23.97 18.29 16.51
N ASP A 14 -23.46 18.98 17.52
CA ASP A 14 -24.01 20.27 17.95
C ASP A 14 -23.00 21.37 17.67
N VAL A 15 -23.28 22.13 16.61
CA VAL A 15 -22.63 23.41 16.29
C VAL A 15 -23.39 24.50 17.04
N ASP A 16 -22.72 25.22 17.94
CA ASP A 16 -23.00 26.63 18.20
C ASP A 16 -21.81 27.34 18.89
N ASP A 17 -21.85 28.66 18.83
CA ASP A 17 -20.79 29.65 18.55
C ASP A 17 -20.04 30.24 19.77
N ASP A 18 -19.05 31.09 19.45
CA ASP A 18 -18.44 32.19 20.22
C ASP A 18 -17.16 31.97 21.09
N ALA A 19 -16.02 32.27 20.45
CA ALA A 19 -15.16 33.45 20.69
C ALA A 19 -14.20 33.58 21.92
N GLU A 20 -12.95 33.92 21.56
CA GLU A 20 -11.89 34.69 22.26
C GLU A 20 -10.97 34.00 23.29
N GLY A 21 -9.67 33.94 22.95
CA GLY A 21 -8.58 33.57 23.87
C GLY A 21 -7.21 33.44 23.19
N ASN A 22 -6.53 34.58 23.04
CA ASN A 22 -5.28 34.85 22.32
C ASN A 22 -3.98 34.34 23.02
N GLU A 23 -2.92 34.20 22.22
CA GLU A 23 -1.46 34.27 22.53
C GLU A 23 -0.60 33.03 22.85
N THR A 24 0.18 32.66 21.81
CA THR A 24 1.66 32.59 21.79
C THR A 24 2.39 31.41 22.48
N GLY A 25 3.19 30.68 21.70
CA GLY A 25 4.24 29.79 22.23
C GLY A 25 4.89 28.89 21.18
N GLU A 26 6.09 29.26 20.77
CA GLU A 26 6.96 28.65 19.77
C GLU A 26 7.61 27.33 20.26
N GLU A 27 8.12 26.54 19.31
CA GLU A 27 9.11 25.44 19.46
C GLU A 27 8.64 24.05 19.95
N ALA A 28 8.67 23.05 19.06
CA ALA A 28 9.79 22.10 18.97
C ALA A 28 9.56 21.05 17.87
N LYS A 29 10.55 20.93 16.99
CA LYS A 29 10.71 19.77 16.10
C LYS A 29 10.90 18.51 16.94
N GLN A 30 10.12 17.48 16.68
CA GLN A 30 10.55 16.12 16.96
C GLN A 30 10.25 15.26 15.73
N ALA A 31 11.28 15.11 14.90
CA ALA A 31 11.38 14.01 13.96
C ALA A 31 11.52 12.75 14.82
N ASP A 32 10.48 11.93 14.87
CA ASP A 32 10.54 10.64 15.52
C ASP A 32 11.31 9.69 14.58
N GLN A 33 12.61 9.59 14.82
CA GLN A 33 13.43 8.53 14.25
C GLN A 33 13.07 7.25 14.99
N ILE A 34 12.25 6.41 14.36
CA ILE A 34 12.01 5.06 14.82
C ILE A 34 13.19 4.21 14.33
N ASP A 35 14.24 4.15 15.14
CA ASP A 35 15.35 3.21 14.97
C ASP A 35 14.83 1.81 15.34
N THR A 36 14.42 1.05 14.33
CA THR A 36 14.11 -0.37 14.50
C THR A 36 15.34 -1.16 14.11
N GLU A 37 16.18 -1.48 15.09
CA GLU A 37 17.22 -2.51 14.97
C GLU A 37 16.54 -3.87 14.73
N THR A 38 16.31 -4.20 13.46
CA THR A 38 15.90 -5.54 13.05
C THR A 38 17.09 -6.48 13.21
N GLN A 39 16.98 -7.41 14.17
CA GLN A 39 17.93 -8.51 14.31
C GLN A 39 17.85 -9.40 13.07
N VAL A 40 18.91 -9.39 12.26
CA VAL A 40 19.07 -10.26 11.09
C VAL A 40 19.26 -11.70 11.59
N ILE A 41 18.20 -12.50 11.54
CA ILE A 41 18.30 -13.95 11.69
C ILE A 41 18.76 -14.50 10.34
N GLU A 42 20.05 -14.80 10.21
CA GLU A 42 20.63 -15.47 9.04
C GLU A 42 20.02 -16.88 8.90
N THR A 43 18.90 -16.96 8.19
CA THR A 43 18.31 -18.24 7.77
C THR A 43 18.86 -18.55 6.38
N ALA A 44 19.46 -19.75 6.26
CA ALA A 44 20.22 -20.22 5.11
C ALA A 44 19.55 -19.93 3.75
N ASN A 45 20.35 -19.40 2.82
CA ASN A 45 20.10 -19.30 1.37
C ASN A 45 19.58 -20.63 0.80
N GLN A 46 18.27 -20.83 0.85
CA GLN A 46 17.55 -21.61 -0.15
C GLN A 46 17.27 -20.65 -1.31
N ASP A 47 17.20 -21.13 -2.56
CA ASP A 47 16.96 -20.30 -3.76
C ASP A 47 15.62 -19.52 -3.68
N THR A 48 15.58 -18.45 -2.91
CA THR A 48 14.42 -17.56 -2.75
C THR A 48 14.14 -16.82 -4.05
N GLU A 49 15.13 -16.68 -4.95
CA GLU A 49 14.95 -16.07 -6.27
C GLU A 49 13.95 -16.80 -7.17
N ALA A 50 13.67 -18.08 -6.92
CA ALA A 50 12.68 -18.85 -7.67
C ALA A 50 11.23 -18.60 -7.20
N LEU A 51 11.05 -18.11 -5.98
CA LEU A 51 9.72 -17.83 -5.44
C LEU A 51 9.17 -16.53 -6.04
N PRO A 52 7.87 -16.28 -6.11
CA PRO A 52 7.36 -14.97 -6.53
C PRO A 52 7.62 -13.89 -5.47
N PHE A 53 7.71 -12.61 -5.90
CA PHE A 53 8.13 -11.50 -5.03
C PHE A 53 7.37 -11.42 -3.70
N LYS A 54 6.04 -11.60 -3.72
CA LYS A 54 5.20 -11.56 -2.50
C LYS A 54 5.55 -12.64 -1.49
N TYR A 55 6.12 -13.76 -1.91
CA TYR A 55 6.46 -14.89 -1.05
C TYR A 55 7.93 -14.88 -0.60
N ARG A 56 8.77 -14.01 -1.17
CA ARG A 56 10.19 -13.86 -0.77
C ARG A 56 10.39 -12.91 0.42
N ARG A 57 9.47 -11.97 0.61
CA ARG A 57 9.58 -10.87 1.58
C ARG A 57 8.99 -11.23 2.94
N ASP A 58 9.58 -10.71 4.01
CA ASP A 58 9.10 -10.93 5.39
C ASP A 58 7.96 -9.97 5.75
N SER A 59 7.97 -8.76 5.16
CA SER A 59 6.95 -7.74 5.32
C SER A 59 6.51 -7.16 3.99
N VAL A 60 5.36 -6.48 3.99
CA VAL A 60 4.87 -5.77 2.79
C VAL A 60 5.83 -4.66 2.37
N GLN A 61 6.61 -4.08 3.28
CA GLN A 61 7.48 -2.93 2.98
C GLN A 61 8.92 -3.31 2.61
N ASP A 62 9.33 -4.56 2.82
CA ASP A 62 10.71 -4.97 2.62
C ASP A 62 11.17 -4.73 1.19
N GLU A 63 12.42 -4.24 1.07
CA GLU A 63 13.08 -3.95 -0.21
C GLU A 63 12.34 -2.91 -1.09
N ARG A 64 11.40 -2.13 -0.52
CA ARG A 64 10.65 -1.10 -1.25
C ARG A 64 10.87 0.29 -0.69
N SER A 65 11.07 1.25 -1.59
CA SER A 65 10.96 2.67 -1.28
C SER A 65 9.51 3.13 -1.43
N HIS A 66 9.01 3.91 -0.47
CA HIS A 66 7.68 4.50 -0.56
C HIS A 66 7.67 5.69 -1.53
N ALA A 67 6.71 5.72 -2.46
CA ALA A 67 6.50 6.83 -3.38
C ALA A 67 5.05 7.33 -3.27
N ASN A 68 4.89 8.62 -2.93
CA ASN A 68 3.60 9.29 -2.94
C ASN A 68 3.44 10.06 -4.26
N PHE A 69 2.50 9.66 -5.10
CA PHE A 69 2.15 10.43 -6.30
C PHE A 69 0.64 10.47 -6.49
N PHE A 70 0.18 11.57 -7.08
CA PHE A 70 -1.22 11.77 -7.47
C PHE A 70 -1.37 11.52 -8.96
N LEU A 71 -2.47 10.86 -9.33
CA LEU A 71 -2.84 10.66 -10.72
C LEU A 71 -3.78 11.78 -11.18
N ARG A 72 -3.70 12.12 -12.46
CA ARG A 72 -4.78 12.86 -13.14
C ARG A 72 -5.94 11.91 -13.38
N ASP A 73 -7.16 12.42 -13.48
CA ASP A 73 -8.39 11.64 -13.72
C ASP A 73 -8.24 10.65 -14.90
N GLU A 74 -7.68 11.11 -16.02
CA GLU A 74 -7.43 10.29 -17.21
C GLU A 74 -6.50 9.09 -16.92
N ALA A 75 -5.47 9.30 -16.11
CA ALA A 75 -4.53 8.24 -15.74
C ALA A 75 -5.16 7.30 -14.70
N GLU A 76 -5.95 7.82 -13.78
CA GLU A 76 -6.68 7.03 -12.79
C GLU A 76 -7.68 6.08 -13.46
N SER A 77 -8.53 6.58 -14.34
CA SER A 77 -9.49 5.73 -15.07
C SER A 77 -8.78 4.64 -15.86
N ARG A 78 -7.64 4.95 -16.48
CA ARG A 78 -6.87 3.95 -17.22
C ARG A 78 -6.23 2.90 -16.31
N VAL A 79 -5.78 3.28 -15.11
CA VAL A 79 -5.28 2.31 -14.13
C VAL A 79 -6.42 1.40 -13.66
N GLU A 80 -7.61 1.93 -13.44
CA GLU A 80 -8.79 1.14 -13.04
C GLU A 80 -9.20 0.14 -14.12
N GLU A 81 -9.23 0.56 -15.39
CA GLU A 81 -9.46 -0.36 -16.52
C GLU A 81 -8.43 -1.51 -16.56
N ILE A 82 -7.16 -1.21 -16.27
CA ILE A 82 -6.11 -2.24 -16.21
C ILE A 82 -6.31 -3.16 -15.00
N VAL A 83 -6.70 -2.64 -13.83
CA VAL A 83 -7.04 -3.46 -12.65
C VAL A 83 -8.16 -4.44 -13.00
N ASP A 84 -9.27 -3.95 -13.56
CA ASP A 84 -10.41 -4.78 -13.95
C ASP A 84 -9.99 -5.86 -14.96
N THR A 85 -9.16 -5.48 -15.95
CA THR A 85 -8.63 -6.42 -16.94
C THR A 85 -7.77 -7.51 -16.29
N MET A 86 -6.92 -7.15 -15.32
CA MET A 86 -6.06 -8.12 -14.63
C MET A 86 -6.84 -9.00 -13.66
N ASP A 87 -7.89 -8.47 -13.01
CA ASP A 87 -8.83 -9.24 -12.19
C ASP A 87 -9.51 -10.33 -13.00
N ASP A 88 -9.97 -10.00 -14.21
CA ASP A 88 -10.57 -10.96 -15.14
C ASP A 88 -9.55 -12.03 -15.58
N ILE A 89 -8.29 -11.65 -15.83
CA ILE A 89 -7.23 -12.58 -16.23
C ILE A 89 -6.86 -13.54 -15.11
N PHE A 90 -6.67 -13.03 -13.88
CA PHE A 90 -6.19 -13.85 -12.76
C PHE A 90 -7.30 -14.60 -12.03
N ALA A 91 -8.56 -14.16 -12.15
CA ALA A 91 -9.86 -14.78 -11.80
C ALA A 91 -10.04 -15.38 -10.38
N SER A 92 -8.95 -15.69 -9.69
CA SER A 92 -8.82 -16.45 -8.46
C SER A 92 -8.35 -15.58 -7.29
N GLU A 93 -8.05 -14.31 -7.57
CA GLU A 93 -7.64 -13.30 -6.63
C GLU A 93 -7.88 -11.89 -7.21
N SER A 94 -8.05 -10.92 -6.31
CA SER A 94 -8.14 -9.50 -6.65
C SER A 94 -6.75 -8.88 -6.77
N VAL A 95 -6.56 -8.07 -7.79
CA VAL A 95 -5.33 -7.35 -8.11
C VAL A 95 -5.36 -5.98 -7.44
N TYR A 96 -4.29 -5.65 -6.73
CA TYR A 96 -4.21 -4.37 -6.02
C TYR A 96 -3.75 -3.26 -6.96
N LYS A 97 -4.46 -2.11 -6.94
CA LYS A 97 -4.13 -0.91 -7.72
C LYS A 97 -2.66 -0.47 -7.55
N ILE A 98 -2.10 -0.60 -6.35
CA ILE A 98 -0.69 -0.27 -6.09
C ILE A 98 0.28 -1.19 -6.84
N ASP A 99 0.00 -2.50 -6.89
CA ASP A 99 0.82 -3.48 -7.60
C ASP A 99 0.70 -3.27 -9.12
N VAL A 100 -0.49 -2.88 -9.61
CA VAL A 100 -0.69 -2.49 -11.02
C VAL A 100 0.12 -1.25 -11.37
N CYS A 101 0.10 -0.22 -10.53
CA CYS A 101 0.92 0.98 -10.73
C CYS A 101 2.41 0.65 -10.80
N GLU A 102 2.91 -0.21 -9.91
CA GLU A 102 4.30 -0.68 -9.93
C GLU A 102 4.60 -1.46 -11.22
N ALA A 103 3.72 -2.39 -11.60
CA ALA A 103 3.85 -3.17 -12.83
C ALA A 103 3.85 -2.29 -14.09
N ILE A 104 3.02 -1.24 -14.15
CA ILE A 104 3.03 -0.25 -15.24
C ILE A 104 4.39 0.47 -15.29
N VAL A 105 4.93 0.88 -14.15
CA VAL A 105 6.25 1.54 -14.09
C VAL A 105 7.37 0.61 -14.54
N LEU A 106 7.33 -0.67 -14.14
CA LEU A 106 8.32 -1.68 -14.51
C LEU A 106 8.25 -2.07 -16.00
N ALA A 107 7.04 -2.12 -16.57
CA ALA A 107 6.82 -2.42 -17.99
C ALA A 107 7.01 -1.19 -18.91
N ALA A 108 7.05 0.02 -18.36
CA ALA A 108 7.16 1.23 -19.16
C ALA A 108 8.46 1.26 -19.98
N ASN A 109 8.34 1.62 -21.26
CA ASN A 109 9.44 1.74 -22.22
C ASN A 109 10.20 0.44 -22.54
N ASP A 110 9.64 -0.73 -22.20
CA ASP A 110 10.18 -2.03 -22.58
C ASP A 110 9.08 -2.87 -23.26
N GLU A 111 9.14 -2.98 -24.58
CA GLU A 111 8.15 -3.74 -25.37
C GLU A 111 8.16 -5.24 -25.06
N SER A 112 9.21 -5.75 -24.41
CA SER A 112 9.30 -7.16 -24.01
C SER A 112 8.62 -7.45 -22.67
N ARG A 113 8.18 -6.41 -21.94
CA ARG A 113 7.54 -6.53 -20.63
C ARG A 113 6.08 -6.12 -20.72
N THR A 114 5.22 -6.91 -20.10
CA THR A 114 3.80 -6.58 -19.94
C THR A 114 3.44 -6.43 -18.48
N VAL A 115 2.37 -5.69 -18.19
CA VAL A 115 1.82 -5.56 -16.83
C VAL A 115 1.49 -6.94 -16.26
N GLU A 116 0.90 -7.82 -17.08
CA GLU A 116 0.57 -9.19 -16.71
C GLU A 116 1.81 -10.01 -16.30
N ASP A 117 2.91 -9.92 -17.06
CA ASP A 117 4.16 -10.62 -16.75
C ASP A 117 4.80 -10.12 -15.45
N GLU A 118 4.75 -8.82 -15.17
CA GLU A 118 5.24 -8.25 -13.92
C GLU A 118 4.37 -8.70 -12.73
N LEU A 119 3.06 -8.68 -12.88
CA LEU A 119 2.15 -9.17 -11.83
C LEU A 119 2.34 -10.68 -11.58
N ARG A 120 2.60 -11.48 -12.61
CA ARG A 120 2.98 -12.90 -12.42
C ARG A 120 4.27 -13.03 -11.61
N LYS A 121 5.31 -12.25 -11.93
CA LYS A 121 6.56 -12.25 -11.12
C LYS A 121 6.28 -11.84 -9.67
N MET A 122 5.29 -11.00 -9.45
CA MET A 122 4.84 -10.62 -8.11
C MET A 122 4.09 -11.73 -7.37
N GLY A 123 3.56 -12.73 -8.07
CA GLY A 123 2.88 -13.90 -7.48
C GLY A 123 1.41 -14.03 -7.85
N TYR A 124 0.89 -13.16 -8.73
CA TYR A 124 -0.47 -13.27 -9.23
C TYR A 124 -0.64 -14.47 -10.16
N GLY A 125 -1.80 -15.14 -10.09
CA GLY A 125 -2.19 -16.22 -10.99
C GLY A 125 -1.45 -17.55 -10.75
N MET A 126 -0.89 -17.74 -9.55
CA MET A 126 -0.10 -18.94 -9.20
C MET A 126 -0.89 -20.05 -8.48
N LYS A 127 -2.22 -20.04 -8.57
CA LYS A 127 -3.09 -21.03 -7.91
C LYS A 127 -3.46 -22.20 -8.82
#